data_AF-A0A973T9U2-F1
#
_entry.id   AF-A0A973T9U2-F1
#
_cell.length_a   1.000
_cell.length_b   1.000
_cell.length_c   1.000
_cell.angle_alpha   90.00
_cell.angle_beta   90.00
_cell.angle_gamma   90.00
#
_symmetry.space_group_name_H-M   'P 1'
#
loop_
_entity.id
_entity.type
_entity.pdbx_description
1 polymer ?
#
loop_
_entity_poly.entity_id
_entity_poly.type
_entity_poly.pdbx_seq_one_letter_code
_entity_poly.pdbx_strand_id
1 'polypeptide(L)'
;QFGGHGIGSTMHQDPHVPNMGRPGRGFKLRPGLLLALEPWIMQDTAELVTDDDGWTLRSATGCRTAHSEHTVAITADGAEILTLPSR
;
A
#
# COMPACT_ATOMS: atom_id res chain seq x y z
N GLN A 1 -2.37 -3.60 10.74
CA GLN A 1 -1.60 -4.35 9.74
C GLN A 1 -1.12 -3.34 8.70
N PHE A 2 0.04 -3.58 8.10
CA PHE A 2 0.61 -2.69 7.08
C PHE A 2 -0.19 -2.78 5.78
N GLY A 3 -0.13 -1.71 5.02
CA GLY A 3 -0.85 -1.52 3.77
C GLY A 3 -0.82 -0.06 3.40
N GLY A 4 -1.33 0.24 2.21
CA GLY A 4 -1.35 1.59 1.70
C GLY A 4 -2.12 2.59 2.54
N HIS A 5 -2.00 3.84 2.13
CA HIS A 5 -2.51 4.97 2.88
C HIS A 5 -2.84 6.14 1.96
N GLY A 6 -3.61 7.09 2.47
CA GLY A 6 -3.62 8.42 1.88
C GLY A 6 -2.26 9.08 2.07
N ILE A 7 -1.80 9.81 1.06
CA ILE A 7 -0.54 10.57 1.07
C ILE A 7 -0.81 11.98 0.55
N GLY A 8 0.00 12.97 0.92
CA GLY A 8 -0.15 14.34 0.45
C GLY A 8 0.53 15.34 1.36
N SER A 9 -0.27 16.17 2.06
CA SER A 9 0.24 17.13 3.05
C SER A 9 0.90 16.47 4.26
N THR A 10 0.56 15.21 4.54
CA THR A 10 1.25 14.37 5.51
C THR A 10 1.70 13.08 4.83
N MET A 11 2.74 12.47 5.42
CA MET A 11 3.36 11.27 4.87
C MET A 11 2.40 10.07 4.93
N HIS A 12 1.74 9.85 6.08
CA HIS A 12 0.61 8.93 6.21
C HIS A 12 -0.65 9.70 6.63
N GLN A 13 -1.77 9.43 5.97
CA GLN A 13 -3.11 9.90 6.33
C GLN A 13 -4.19 8.91 5.87
N ASP A 14 -5.43 9.17 6.28
CA ASP A 14 -6.58 8.43 5.77
C ASP A 14 -6.76 8.60 4.25
N PRO A 15 -7.30 7.58 3.56
CA PRO A 15 -7.74 6.30 4.10
C PRO A 15 -6.62 5.26 4.17
N HIS A 16 -6.67 4.36 5.14
CA HIS A 16 -5.90 3.11 5.08
C HIS A 16 -6.42 2.21 3.94
N VAL A 17 -5.50 1.65 3.15
CA VAL A 17 -5.77 0.77 2.00
C VAL A 17 -5.18 -0.62 2.28
N PRO A 18 -6.01 -1.62 2.62
CA PRO A 18 -5.50 -2.94 2.98
C PRO A 18 -4.96 -3.69 1.75
N ASN A 19 -3.90 -4.47 1.93
CA ASN A 19 -3.33 -5.35 0.89
C ASN A 19 -4.25 -6.53 0.52
N MET A 20 -5.24 -6.81 1.35
CA MET A 20 -6.20 -7.89 1.17
C MET A 20 -7.62 -7.31 1.22
N GLY A 21 -8.49 -7.76 0.32
CA GLY A 21 -9.85 -7.25 0.25
C GLY A 21 -10.77 -8.12 -0.59
N ARG A 22 -12.06 -7.79 -0.55
CA ARG A 22 -13.08 -8.41 -1.43
C ARG A 22 -13.48 -7.39 -2.50
N PRO A 23 -13.65 -7.80 -3.77
CA PRO A 23 -14.16 -6.91 -4.82
C PRO A 23 -15.46 -6.21 -4.39
N GLY A 24 -15.58 -4.91 -4.69
CA GLY A 24 -16.74 -4.09 -4.35
C GLY A 24 -16.86 -3.68 -2.87
N ARG A 25 -15.81 -3.86 -2.07
CA ARG A 25 -15.71 -3.38 -0.67
C ARG A 25 -14.57 -2.39 -0.52
N GLY A 26 -14.58 -1.65 0.59
CA GLY A 26 -13.55 -0.67 0.94
C GLY A 26 -14.00 0.78 0.74
N PHE A 27 -13.03 1.68 0.77
CA PHE A 27 -13.27 3.11 0.63
C PHE A 27 -13.78 3.46 -0.77
N LYS A 28 -14.80 4.32 -0.87
CA LYS A 28 -15.29 4.79 -2.17
C LYS A 28 -14.32 5.82 -2.75
N LEU A 29 -13.69 5.48 -3.87
CA LEU A 29 -12.78 6.40 -4.58
C LEU A 29 -13.54 7.62 -5.09
N ARG A 30 -12.94 8.79 -4.92
CA ARG A 30 -13.45 10.08 -5.39
C ARG A 30 -12.29 10.96 -5.86
N PRO A 31 -12.52 11.87 -6.82
CA PRO A 31 -11.49 12.81 -7.27
C PRO A 31 -10.87 13.58 -6.11
N GLY A 32 -9.56 13.82 -6.19
CA GLY A 32 -8.77 14.53 -5.17
C GLY A 32 -8.16 13.63 -4.09
N LEU A 33 -8.42 12.32 -4.11
CA LEU A 33 -7.66 11.37 -3.31
C LEU A 33 -6.27 11.16 -3.92
N LEU A 34 -5.27 11.08 -3.07
CA LEU A 34 -3.92 10.67 -3.41
C LEU A 34 -3.53 9.51 -2.50
N LEU A 35 -3.24 8.36 -3.09
CA LEU A 35 -3.07 7.10 -2.38
C LEU A 35 -1.71 6.49 -2.68
N ALA A 36 -1.01 6.04 -1.64
CA ALA A 36 0.04 5.04 -1.74
C ALA A 36 -0.61 3.66 -1.87
N LEU A 37 -0.38 2.98 -3.00
CA LEU A 37 -0.74 1.59 -3.20
C LEU A 37 0.52 0.74 -3.15
N GLU A 38 0.67 -0.04 -2.07
CA GLU A 38 1.94 -0.63 -1.66
C GLU A 38 1.79 -2.11 -1.22
N PRO A 39 1.46 -3.02 -2.15
CA PRO A 39 1.29 -4.44 -1.81
C PRO A 39 2.57 -5.09 -1.32
N TRP A 40 2.44 -5.80 -0.19
CA TRP A 40 3.43 -6.74 0.32
C TRP A 40 3.02 -8.15 -0.08
N ILE A 41 3.91 -8.87 -0.77
CA ILE A 41 3.69 -10.25 -1.20
C ILE A 41 4.72 -11.14 -0.52
N MET A 42 4.25 -12.24 0.06
CA MET A 42 5.08 -13.25 0.70
C MET A 42 4.69 -14.63 0.16
N GLN A 43 5.67 -15.52 0.02
CA GLN A 43 5.49 -16.76 -0.72
C GLN A 43 4.51 -17.76 -0.05
N ASP A 44 4.50 -17.83 1.28
CA ASP A 44 3.82 -18.91 2.02
C ASP A 44 2.99 -18.44 3.24
N THR A 45 2.98 -17.14 3.56
CA THR A 45 2.27 -16.59 4.71
C THR A 45 1.73 -15.19 4.43
N ALA A 46 0.80 -14.71 5.26
CA ALA A 46 0.41 -13.29 5.33
C ALA A 46 0.82 -12.65 6.66
N GLU A 47 1.54 -13.40 7.51
CA GLU A 47 1.91 -12.97 8.85
C GLU A 47 3.27 -12.26 8.84
N LEU A 48 3.26 -11.06 9.41
CA LEU A 48 4.41 -10.17 9.55
C LEU A 48 4.90 -10.19 11.00
N VAL A 49 6.22 -10.18 11.18
CA VAL A 49 6.87 -9.94 12.47
C VAL A 49 7.72 -8.68 12.39
N THR A 50 7.78 -7.94 13.49
CA THR A 50 8.67 -6.79 13.65
C THR A 50 9.87 -7.21 14.48
N ASP A 51 11.05 -6.84 14.05
CA ASP A 51 12.29 -7.15 14.76
C ASP A 51 12.44 -6.31 16.02
N ASP A 52 13.38 -6.72 16.88
CA ASP A 52 13.71 -6.01 18.12
C ASP A 52 14.27 -4.59 17.88
N ASP A 53 14.66 -4.26 16.65
CA ASP A 53 15.03 -2.89 16.26
C ASP A 53 13.83 -1.92 16.19
N GLY A 54 12.61 -2.45 16.26
CA GLY A 54 11.36 -1.68 16.22
C GLY A 54 10.93 -1.21 14.83
N TRP A 55 11.65 -1.59 13.76
CA TRP A 55 11.42 -1.09 12.40
C TRP A 55 11.37 -2.19 11.34
N THR A 56 12.30 -3.14 11.38
CA THR A 56 12.43 -4.14 10.32
C THR A 56 11.24 -5.08 10.33
N LEU A 57 10.58 -5.19 9.17
CA LEU A 57 9.47 -6.11 8.95
C LEU A 57 9.93 -7.35 8.20
N ARG A 58 9.58 -8.53 8.70
CA ARG A 58 9.89 -9.82 8.08
C ARG A 58 8.67 -10.71 7.95
N SER A 59 8.73 -11.65 7.01
CA SER A 59 7.83 -12.80 7.01
C SER A 59 8.02 -13.61 8.30
N ALA A 60 6.92 -14.02 8.93
CA ALA A 60 6.96 -14.89 10.11
C ALA A 60 7.63 -16.25 9.85
N THR A 61 7.68 -16.70 8.60
CA THR A 61 8.32 -17.96 8.17
C THR A 61 9.76 -17.77 7.68
N GLY A 62 10.23 -16.52 7.55
CA GLY A 62 11.51 -16.21 6.91
C GLY A 62 11.51 -16.40 5.39
N CYS A 63 10.34 -16.61 4.76
CA CYS A 63 10.25 -16.76 3.32
C CYS A 63 10.67 -15.49 2.57
N ARG A 64 10.96 -15.62 1.27
CA ARG A 64 11.20 -14.45 0.40
C ARG A 64 9.93 -13.61 0.34
N THR A 65 10.12 -12.30 0.37
CA THR A 65 9.06 -11.30 0.25
C THR A 65 9.36 -10.36 -0.92
N ALA A 66 8.34 -9.71 -1.42
CA ALA A 66 8.44 -8.65 -2.42
C ALA A 66 7.49 -7.51 -2.02
N HIS A 67 7.93 -6.29 -2.33
CA HIS A 67 7.16 -5.08 -2.10
C HIS A 67 7.30 -4.18 -3.32
N SER A 68 6.22 -3.51 -3.69
CA SER A 68 6.22 -2.50 -4.74
C SER A 68 5.23 -1.42 -4.36
N GLU A 69 5.49 -0.18 -4.74
CA GLU A 69 4.64 0.94 -4.39
C GLU A 69 4.49 1.90 -5.57
N HIS A 70 3.28 2.43 -5.71
CA HIS A 70 3.04 3.63 -6.49
C HIS A 70 2.15 4.64 -5.76
N THR A 71 2.45 5.91 -5.99
CA THR A 71 1.54 7.01 -5.64
C THR A 71 0.56 7.23 -6.79
N VAL A 72 -0.74 7.13 -6.49
CA VAL A 72 -1.83 7.20 -7.45
C VAL A 72 -2.78 8.33 -7.10
N ALA A 73 -2.99 9.25 -8.04
CA ALA A 73 -3.99 10.31 -7.93
C ALA A 73 -5.31 9.83 -8.52
N ILE A 74 -6.41 9.98 -7.78
CA ILE A 74 -7.77 9.77 -8.29
C ILE A 74 -8.27 11.10 -8.85
N THR A 75 -8.60 11.11 -10.13
CA THR A 75 -9.08 12.29 -10.86
C THR A 75 -10.54 12.11 -11.26
N ALA A 76 -11.14 13.13 -11.88
CA ALA A 76 -12.49 13.03 -12.44
C ALA A 76 -12.56 12.02 -13.61
N ASP A 77 -11.45 11.81 -14.30
CA ASP A 77 -11.37 11.00 -15.52
C ASP A 77 -10.78 9.60 -15.28
N GLY A 78 -10.32 9.30 -14.07
CA GLY A 78 -9.76 8.00 -13.73
C GLY A 78 -8.68 8.06 -12.65
N ALA A 79 -7.62 7.28 -12.83
CA ALA A 79 -6.47 7.22 -11.94
C ALA A 79 -5.18 7.53 -12.71
N GLU A 80 -4.32 8.36 -12.13
CA GLU A 80 -3.01 8.72 -12.67
C GLU A 80 -1.90 8.18 -11.76
N ILE A 81 -0.91 7.50 -12.33
CA ILE A 81 0.23 6.94 -11.60
C ILE A 81 1.38 7.93 -11.67
N LEU A 82 1.69 8.58 -10.54
CA LEU A 82 2.64 9.68 -10.49
C LEU A 82 4.11 9.24 -10.39
N THR A 83 4.34 7.98 -10.05
CA THR A 83 5.67 7.42 -9.73
C THR A 83 6.10 6.34 -10.72
N LEU A 84 5.61 6.41 -11.97
CA LEU A 84 6.13 5.57 -13.04
C LEU A 84 7.60 5.90 -13.30
N PRO A 85 8.44 4.90 -13.66
CA PRO A 85 9.80 5.17 -14.08
C PRO A 85 9.81 6.12 -15.28
N SER A 86 10.73 7.09 -15.27
CA SER A 86 11.02 7.88 -16.47
C SER A 86 11.51 6.94 -17.56
N ARG A 87 10.96 7.09 -18.77
CA ARG A 87 11.42 6.36 -19.96
C ARG A 87 12.86 6.70 -20.31
#